data_AF-A0A086Y833-F1
#
_entry.id   AF-A0A086Y833-F1
#
_cell.length_a   1.000
_cell.length_b   1.000
_cell.length_c   1.000
_cell.angle_alpha   90.00
_cell.angle_beta   90.00
_cell.angle_gamma   90.00
#
_symmetry.space_group_name_H-M   'P 1'
#
loop_
_entity.id
_entity.type
_entity.pdbx_description
1 polymer ?
#
loop_
_entity_poly.entity_id
_entity_poly.type
_entity_poly.pdbx_seq_one_letter_code
_entity_poly.pdbx_strand_id
1 'polypeptide(L)' 'MEHLMSEIRLYAAARGILPSTVLQNAANLGGTTWSKWEAGTASCTMKVAEKVRAYMAANPPEEKTEAAE' A
#
# COMPACT_ATOMS: atom_id res chain seq x y z
N MET A 1 -0.64 -7.60 -10.42
CA MET A 1 -0.69 -7.23 -8.99
C MET A 1 0.66 -6.79 -8.45
N GLU A 2 1.76 -7.27 -9.01
CA GLU A 2 3.12 -7.01 -8.52
C GLU A 2 3.46 -5.52 -8.45
N HIS A 3 3.08 -4.73 -9.47
CA HIS A 3 3.27 -3.27 -9.44
C HIS A 3 2.61 -2.62 -8.22
N LEU A 4 1.32 -2.88 -8.00
CA LEU A 4 0.59 -2.29 -6.87
C LEU A 4 1.17 -2.75 -5.52
N MET A 5 1.52 -4.03 -5.38
CA MET A 5 2.13 -4.54 -4.14
C MET A 5 3.50 -3.89 -3.89
N SER A 6 4.29 -3.67 -4.93
CA SER A 6 5.56 -2.96 -4.83
C SER A 6 5.37 -1.48 -4.46
N GLU A 7 4.40 -0.78 -5.06
CA GLU A 7 4.05 0.60 -4.68
C GLU A 7 3.66 0.68 -3.19
N ILE A 8 2.80 -0.23 -2.74
CA ILE A 8 2.36 -0.30 -1.34
C ILE A 8 3.52 -0.62 -0.41
N ARG A 9 4.40 -1.55 -0.77
CA ARG A 9 5.59 -1.90 0.03
C ARG A 9 6.55 -0.71 0.15
N LEU A 10 6.81 0.00 -0.95
CA LEU A 10 7.65 1.20 -0.95
C LEU A 10 7.04 2.31 -0.08
N TYR A 11 5.75 2.57 -0.26
CA TYR A 11 5.01 3.55 0.53
C TYR A 11 4.99 3.19 2.02
N ALA A 12 4.73 1.93 2.33
CA ALA A 12 4.73 1.41 3.69
C ALA A 12 6.13 1.53 4.32
N ALA A 13 7.18 1.20 3.58
CA ALA A 13 8.57 1.36 4.03
C ALA A 13 8.94 2.82 4.26
N ALA A 14 8.55 3.74 3.37
CA ALA A 14 8.78 5.17 3.53
C ALA A 14 8.10 5.73 4.79
N ARG A 15 6.92 5.21 5.14
CA ARG A 15 6.18 5.58 6.36
C ARG A 15 6.56 4.77 7.61
N GLY A 16 7.40 3.75 7.48
CA GLY A 16 7.73 2.83 8.58
C GLY A 16 6.55 1.98 9.07
N ILE A 17 5.55 1.72 8.21
CA ILE A 17 4.38 0.90 8.53
C ILE A 17 4.36 -0.40 7.72
N LEU A 18 3.46 -1.32 8.08
CA LEU A 18 3.26 -2.56 7.32
C LEU A 18 2.36 -2.31 6.10
N PRO A 19 2.57 -3.01 4.98
CA PRO A 19 1.70 -2.91 3.80
C PRO A 19 0.24 -3.30 4.12
N SER A 20 0.05 -4.25 5.03
CA SER A 20 -1.26 -4.62 5.59
C SER A 20 -1.97 -3.42 6.24
N THR A 21 -1.22 -2.54 6.91
CA THR A 21 -1.75 -1.31 7.54
C THR A 21 -2.17 -0.30 6.47
N VAL A 22 -1.44 -0.20 5.36
CA VAL A 22 -1.84 0.65 4.23
C VAL A 22 -3.16 0.17 3.64
N LEU A 23 -3.30 -1.14 3.39
CA LEU A 23 -4.56 -1.72 2.92
C LEU A 23 -5.72 -1.48 3.89
N GLN A 24 -5.43 -1.57 5.20
CA GLN A 24 -6.44 -1.37 6.22
C GLN A 24 -6.92 0.08 6.25
N ASN A 25 -6.01 1.05 6.15
CA ASN A 25 -6.38 2.46 6.11
C ASN A 25 -7.05 2.87 4.78
N ALA A 26 -6.58 2.33 3.65
CA ALA A 26 -7.07 2.72 2.33
C ALA A 26 -8.43 2.11 1.97
N ALA A 27 -8.59 0.82 2.27
CA ALA A 27 -9.70 0.02 1.77
C ALA A 27 -10.42 -0.77 2.87
N ASN A 28 -10.03 -0.60 4.14
CA ASN A 28 -10.51 -1.40 5.27
C ASN A 28 -10.23 -2.90 5.09
N LEU A 29 -9.12 -3.20 4.39
CA LEU A 29 -8.66 -4.56 4.10
C LEU A 29 -7.50 -4.93 5.03
N GLY A 30 -7.66 -5.99 5.82
CA GLY A 30 -6.62 -6.43 6.75
C GLY A 30 -5.53 -7.30 6.11
N GLY A 31 -4.62 -7.80 6.96
CA GLY A 31 -3.51 -8.68 6.57
C GLY A 31 -3.93 -9.95 5.82
N THR A 32 -5.12 -10.49 6.06
CA THR A 32 -5.65 -11.64 5.30
C THR A 32 -5.76 -11.36 3.80
N THR A 33 -6.11 -10.12 3.42
CA THR A 33 -6.17 -9.74 2.01
C THR A 33 -4.79 -9.63 1.42
N TRP A 34 -3.84 -9.05 2.17
CA TRP A 34 -2.43 -8.99 1.78
C TRP A 34 -1.85 -10.38 1.57
N SER A 35 -2.06 -11.32 2.50
CA SER A 35 -1.59 -12.70 2.38
C SER A 35 -2.19 -13.41 1.16
N LYS A 36 -3.46 -13.15 0.82
CA LYS A 36 -4.08 -13.70 -0.40
C LYS A 36 -3.48 -13.12 -1.68
N TRP A 37 -3.04 -11.85 -1.65
CA TRP A 37 -2.33 -11.25 -2.78
C TRP A 37 -0.92 -11.84 -2.91
N GLU A 38 -0.22 -12.07 -1.79
CA GLU A 38 1.10 -12.73 -1.78
C GLU A 38 1.02 -14.18 -2.24
N ALA A 39 -0.04 -14.89 -1.84
CA ALA A 39 -0.30 -16.26 -2.28
C ALA A 39 -0.90 -16.34 -3.69
N GLY A 40 -1.09 -15.22 -4.40
CA GLY A 40 -1.67 -15.16 -5.75
C GLY A 40 -3.12 -15.67 -5.84
N THR A 41 -3.80 -15.86 -4.72
CA THR A 41 -5.13 -16.48 -4.62
C THR A 41 -6.27 -15.48 -4.60
N ALA A 42 -6.01 -14.19 -4.39
CA ALA A 42 -7.00 -13.14 -4.57
C ALA A 42 -6.49 -12.08 -5.53
N SER A 43 -7.32 -11.73 -6.51
CA SER A 43 -7.03 -10.65 -7.44
C SER A 43 -7.47 -9.31 -6.85
N CYS A 44 -6.59 -8.32 -6.87
CA CYS A 44 -6.95 -6.94 -6.52
C CYS A 44 -8.01 -6.45 -7.51
N THR A 45 -9.23 -6.24 -7.02
CA THR A 45 -10.29 -5.65 -7.83
C THR A 45 -9.91 -4.20 -8.14
N MET A 46 -10.23 -3.68 -9.34
CA MET A 46 -9.88 -2.31 -9.72
C MET A 46 -10.27 -1.27 -8.65
N LYS A 47 -11.44 -1.44 -8.01
CA LYS A 47 -11.88 -0.63 -6.85
C LYS A 47 -10.87 -0.57 -5.71
N VAL A 48 -10.21 -1.67 -5.38
CA VAL A 48 -9.22 -1.71 -4.29
C VAL A 48 -7.95 -0.99 -4.72
N ALA A 49 -7.47 -1.22 -5.95
CA ALA A 49 -6.32 -0.51 -6.49
C ALA A 49 -6.55 1.01 -6.51
N GLU A 50 -7.73 1.45 -6.94
CA GLU A 50 -8.14 2.86 -6.92
C GLU A 50 -8.16 3.43 -5.50
N LYS A 51 -8.77 2.73 -4.54
CA LYS A 51 -8.78 3.16 -3.13
C LYS A 51 -7.38 3.29 -2.54
N VAL A 52 -6.50 2.33 -2.82
CA VAL A 52 -5.12 2.37 -2.32
C VAL A 52 -4.34 3.51 -2.95
N ARG A 53 -4.48 3.73 -4.26
CA ARG A 53 -3.88 4.90 -4.93
C ARG A 53 -4.42 6.23 -4.40
N ALA A 54 -5.74 6.33 -4.23
CA ALA A 54 -6.38 7.53 -3.67
C ALA A 54 -5.89 7.80 -2.25
N TYR A 55 -5.73 6.76 -1.43
CA TYR A 55 -5.18 6.88 -0.08
C TYR A 55 -3.72 7.33 -0.09
N MET A 56 -2.86 6.72 -0.91
CA MET A 56 -1.44 7.10 -1.04
C MET A 56 -1.29 8.53 -1.59
N ALA A 57 -2.16 8.96 -2.49
CA ALA A 57 -2.17 10.32 -3.01
C ALA A 57 -2.68 11.35 -1.97
N ALA A 58 -3.70 10.99 -1.19
CA ALA A 58 -4.23 11.84 -0.12
C ALA A 58 -3.33 11.91 1.12
N ASN A 59 -2.52 10.87 1.33
CA ASN A 59 -1.56 10.76 2.42
C ASN A 59 -0.19 10.56 1.78
N PRO A 60 0.47 11.59 1.24
CA PRO A 60 1.84 11.42 0.78
C PRO A 60 2.68 10.82 1.92
N PRO A 61 3.59 9.87 1.64
CA PRO A 61 4.56 9.51 2.66
C PRO A 61 5.29 10.80 2.96
N GLU A 62 5.23 11.29 4.21
CA GLU A 62 6.02 12.44 4.61
C GLU A 62 7.47 12.07 4.29
N GLU A 63 7.98 12.64 3.19
CA GLU A 63 9.38 12.48 2.83
C GLU A 63 10.13 12.88 4.09
N LYS A 64 10.84 11.93 4.68
CA LYS A 64 12.07 12.29 5.38
C LYS A 64 12.88 13.06 4.35
N THR A 65 12.71 14.38 4.39
CA THR A 65 13.66 15.35 3.89
C THR A 65 14.96 15.06 4.62
N GLU A 66 15.78 14.23 3.98
CA GLU A 66 17.23 14.29 4.01
C GLU A 66 17.56 14.47 2.53
N ALA A 67 17.24 15.64 1.95
CA ALA A 67 18.22 16.71 1.81
C ALA A 67 19.63 16.13 1.61
N ALA A 68 19.91 15.82 0.36
CA ALA A 68 21.27 15.96 -0.12
C ALA A 68 21.72 17.40 0.16
N GLU A 69 22.78 17.56 0.96
CA GLU A 69 23.79 18.61 0.79
C GLU A 69 25.14 18.11 1.31
#